data_AF-A0A8J3NZD0-F1
#
_entry.id   AF-A0A8J3NZD0-F1
#
_cell.length_a   1.000
_cell.length_b   1.000
_cell.length_c   1.000
_cell.angle_alpha   90.00
_cell.angle_beta   90.00
_cell.angle_gamma   90.00
#
_symmetry.space_group_name_H-M   'P 1'
#
loop_
_entity.id
_entity.type
_entity.pdbx_description
1 polymer ?
#
loop_
_entity_poly.entity_id
_entity_poly.type
_entity_poly.pdbx_seq_one_letter_code
_entity_poly.pdbx_strand_id
1 'polypeptide(L)'
;MGIDYTLTLAGDPPVEQLAQRALPDPAERPAGTPPLLSVNLDAARGFAVSVLARRNGYVDVTADHGQWVWQPKLCVSLTFHMDKQADPVWAVGGMLDVVGRVLHTGPEDATLVLNGDRLLLHRAGGALVRHRASWWDNYGVGDMFTG
;
A
#
# COMPACT_ATOMS: atom_id res chain seq x y z
N MET A 1 -13.51 13.82 -5.13
CA MET A 1 -12.33 13.12 -5.64
C MET A 1 -11.71 12.46 -4.44
N GLY A 2 -11.68 11.12 -4.42
CA GLY A 2 -11.06 10.36 -3.33
C GLY A 2 -9.53 10.44 -3.41
N ILE A 3 -8.87 9.83 -2.43
CA ILE A 3 -7.43 9.67 -2.39
C ILE A 3 -7.12 8.18 -2.52
N ASP A 4 -6.19 7.84 -3.41
CA ASP A 4 -5.74 6.47 -3.59
C ASP A 4 -4.31 6.30 -3.08
N TYR A 5 -4.09 5.22 -2.34
CA TYR A 5 -2.75 4.76 -1.97
C TYR A 5 -2.54 3.36 -2.53
N THR A 6 -1.44 3.15 -3.24
CA THR A 6 -1.14 1.86 -3.86
C THR A 6 0.18 1.34 -3.32
N LEU A 7 0.13 0.22 -2.59
CA LEU A 7 1.28 -0.58 -2.20
C LEU A 7 1.52 -1.64 -3.29
N THR A 8 2.61 -1.54 -4.04
CA THR A 8 3.02 -2.56 -5.02
C THR A 8 4.12 -3.42 -4.43
N LEU A 9 3.95 -4.74 -4.44
CA LEU A 9 4.98 -5.73 -4.05
C LEU A 9 5.52 -6.43 -5.29
N ALA A 10 6.83 -6.58 -5.41
CA ALA A 10 7.44 -7.40 -6.45
C ALA A 10 7.34 -8.89 -6.15
N GLY A 11 7.22 -9.68 -7.21
CA GLY A 11 7.08 -11.12 -7.16
C GLY A 11 5.63 -11.56 -7.37
N ASP A 12 5.37 -12.80 -6.98
CA ASP A 12 4.07 -13.46 -7.20
C ASP A 12 3.53 -14.06 -5.88
N PRO A 13 3.45 -13.28 -4.78
CA PRO A 13 2.78 -13.77 -3.58
C PRO A 13 1.30 -14.07 -3.90
N PRO A 14 0.75 -15.22 -3.49
CA PRO A 14 -0.67 -15.51 -3.69
C PRO A 14 -1.56 -14.40 -3.09
N VAL A 15 -2.56 -13.94 -3.84
CA VAL A 15 -3.40 -12.80 -3.43
C VAL A 15 -4.15 -13.07 -2.13
N GLU A 16 -4.50 -14.32 -1.86
CA GLU A 16 -5.15 -14.76 -0.63
C GLU A 16 -4.20 -14.69 0.58
N GLN A 17 -2.94 -15.13 0.40
CA GLN A 17 -1.92 -15.05 1.45
C GLN A 17 -1.59 -13.59 1.76
N LEU A 18 -1.52 -12.74 0.72
CA LEU A 18 -1.31 -11.31 0.90
C LEU A 18 -2.50 -10.65 1.59
N ALA A 19 -3.73 -10.98 1.21
CA ALA A 19 -4.94 -10.48 1.86
C ALA A 19 -4.97 -10.88 3.35
N GLN A 20 -4.59 -12.12 3.69
CA GLN A 20 -4.49 -12.58 5.07
C GLN A 20 -3.38 -11.87 5.85
N ARG A 21 -2.22 -11.62 5.24
CA ARG A 21 -1.13 -10.84 5.85
C ARG A 21 -1.55 -9.39 6.09
N ALA A 22 -2.26 -8.79 5.14
CA ALA A 22 -2.73 -7.42 5.22
C ALA A 22 -3.81 -7.24 6.29
N LEU A 23 -4.84 -8.09 6.24
CA LEU A 23 -6.04 -8.03 7.08
C LEU A 23 -6.27 -9.42 7.69
N PRO A 24 -5.67 -9.70 8.87
CA PRO A 24 -5.72 -11.02 9.49
C PRO A 24 -7.11 -11.37 10.02
N ASP A 25 -7.90 -10.38 10.43
CA ASP A 25 -9.29 -10.57 10.84
C ASP A 25 -10.12 -11.11 9.66
N PRO A 26 -10.74 -12.29 9.79
CA PRO A 26 -11.62 -12.83 8.75
C PRO A 26 -12.77 -11.89 8.35
N ALA A 27 -13.29 -11.07 9.26
CA ALA A 27 -14.39 -10.15 8.99
C ALA A 27 -13.99 -8.97 8.10
N GLU A 28 -12.71 -8.60 8.12
CA GLU A 28 -12.16 -7.50 7.33
C GLU A 28 -11.45 -8.00 6.06
N ARG A 29 -11.36 -9.31 5.84
CA ARG A 29 -10.51 -9.88 4.80
C ARG A 29 -11.08 -9.62 3.40
N PRO A 30 -10.27 -9.13 2.45
CA PRO A 30 -10.65 -9.05 1.04
C PRO A 30 -11.13 -10.40 0.51
N ALA A 31 -12.28 -10.40 -0.16
CA ALA A 31 -12.86 -11.57 -0.79
C ALA A 31 -13.16 -11.30 -2.27
N GLY A 32 -13.35 -12.36 -3.05
CA GLY A 32 -13.57 -12.25 -4.49
C GLY A 32 -13.06 -13.47 -5.24
N THR A 33 -12.70 -13.27 -6.50
CA THR A 33 -12.12 -14.31 -7.34
C THR A 33 -10.77 -13.83 -7.86
N PRO A 34 -9.68 -14.60 -7.67
CA PRO A 34 -8.38 -14.25 -8.22
C PRO A 34 -8.45 -13.90 -9.72
N PRO A 35 -7.69 -12.89 -10.17
CA PRO A 35 -6.59 -12.25 -9.47
C PRO A 35 -7.00 -11.06 -8.57
N LEU A 36 -8.31 -10.80 -8.38
CA LEU A 36 -8.83 -9.61 -7.68
C LEU A 36 -9.64 -9.99 -6.43
N LEU A 37 -9.18 -9.52 -5.27
CA LEU A 37 -9.93 -9.57 -4.01
C LEU A 37 -10.22 -8.14 -3.55
N SER A 38 -11.36 -7.91 -2.89
CA SER A 38 -11.69 -6.58 -2.38
C SER A 38 -12.60 -6.64 -1.16
N VAL A 39 -12.61 -5.57 -0.38
CA VAL A 39 -13.50 -5.35 0.76
C VAL A 39 -13.70 -3.86 0.96
N ASN A 40 -14.91 -3.46 1.30
CA ASN A 40 -15.20 -2.09 1.72
C ASN A 40 -15.12 -2.02 3.26
N LEU A 41 -14.21 -1.20 3.78
CA LEU A 41 -14.04 -0.93 5.20
C LEU A 41 -14.25 0.56 5.53
N ASP A 42 -15.01 1.30 4.71
CA ASP A 42 -15.23 2.74 4.88
C ASP A 42 -15.75 3.07 6.29
N ALA A 43 -16.71 2.29 6.79
CA ALA A 43 -17.27 2.48 8.12
C ALA A 43 -16.33 2.05 9.27
N ALA A 44 -15.46 1.06 9.03
CA ALA A 44 -14.64 0.44 10.07
C ALA A 44 -13.21 1.01 10.15
N ARG A 45 -12.69 1.50 9.03
CA ARG A 45 -11.30 1.98 8.86
C ARG A 45 -11.17 3.21 7.97
N GLY A 46 -12.25 3.70 7.35
CA GLY A 46 -12.20 4.91 6.51
C GLY A 46 -11.68 4.70 5.09
N PHE A 47 -11.54 3.44 4.65
CA PHE A 47 -11.12 3.12 3.28
C PHE A 47 -11.72 1.80 2.78
N ALA A 48 -11.84 1.67 1.47
CA ALA A 48 -11.96 0.39 0.79
C ALA A 48 -10.58 -0.11 0.35
N VAL A 49 -10.35 -1.42 0.31
CA VAL A 49 -9.09 -2.00 -0.16
C VAL A 49 -9.32 -3.09 -1.19
N SER A 50 -8.45 -3.13 -2.19
CA SER A 50 -8.40 -4.18 -3.20
C SER A 50 -7.00 -4.76 -3.32
N VAL A 51 -6.91 -6.06 -3.57
CA VAL A 51 -5.67 -6.81 -3.79
C VAL A 51 -5.71 -7.37 -5.21
N LEU A 52 -4.70 -7.08 -6.01
CA LEU A 52 -4.68 -7.43 -7.43
C LEU A 52 -3.30 -7.93 -7.87
N ALA A 53 -3.24 -9.17 -8.35
CA ALA A 53 -2.05 -9.69 -9.01
C ALA A 53 -1.96 -9.22 -10.47
N ARG A 54 -0.76 -8.80 -10.89
CA ARG A 54 -0.47 -8.30 -12.24
C ARG A 54 0.86 -8.84 -12.75
N ARG A 55 1.01 -8.84 -14.07
CA ARG A 55 2.27 -9.07 -14.78
C ARG A 55 2.72 -7.77 -15.42
N ASN A 56 4.03 -7.60 -15.58
CA ASN A 56 4.67 -6.42 -16.14
C ASN A 56 4.24 -5.13 -15.42
N GLY A 57 4.48 -5.09 -14.10
CA GLY A 57 4.26 -3.88 -13.33
C GLY A 57 5.14 -2.74 -13.84
N TYR A 58 4.57 -1.54 -13.85
CA TYR A 58 5.26 -0.31 -14.22
C TYR A 58 4.85 0.77 -13.23
N VAL A 59 5.82 1.28 -12.48
CA VAL A 59 5.64 2.37 -11.53
C VAL A 59 6.53 3.51 -12.01
N ASP A 60 5.92 4.63 -12.38
CA ASP A 60 6.59 5.84 -12.84
C ASP A 60 6.01 7.01 -12.08
N VAL A 61 6.81 7.52 -11.13
CA VAL A 61 6.34 8.40 -10.06
C VAL A 61 7.40 9.43 -9.72
N THR A 62 6.99 10.48 -9.00
CA THR A 62 7.89 11.53 -8.52
C THR A 62 8.32 11.25 -7.07
N ALA A 63 9.62 11.08 -6.86
CA ALA A 63 10.32 11.01 -5.58
C ALA A 63 10.86 12.39 -5.16
N ASP A 64 11.60 12.46 -4.04
CA ASP A 64 12.14 13.72 -3.53
C ASP A 64 13.17 14.39 -4.46
N HIS A 65 13.88 13.59 -5.27
CA HIS A 65 14.94 14.08 -6.17
C HIS A 65 14.58 14.00 -7.66
N GLY A 66 13.29 13.85 -7.98
CA GLY A 66 12.80 13.81 -9.35
C GLY A 66 12.07 12.51 -9.71
N GLN A 67 12.07 12.18 -10.99
CA GLN A 67 11.39 10.99 -11.50
C GLN A 67 12.06 9.71 -11.02
N TRP A 68 11.22 8.73 -10.66
CA TRP A 68 11.63 7.42 -10.19
C TRP A 68 10.80 6.36 -10.90
N VAL A 69 11.49 5.36 -11.47
CA VAL A 69 10.87 4.32 -12.28
C VAL A 69 11.25 2.94 -11.76
N TRP A 70 10.26 2.05 -11.69
CA TRP A 70 10.45 0.65 -11.31
C TRP A 70 9.54 -0.27 -12.10
N GLN A 71 10.11 -1.40 -12.54
CA GLN A 71 9.46 -2.32 -13.47
C GLN A 71 9.53 -3.78 -12.96
N PRO A 72 8.70 -4.15 -11.97
CA PRO A 72 8.65 -5.54 -11.53
C PRO A 72 7.98 -6.44 -12.58
N LYS A 73 8.62 -7.57 -12.90
CA LYS A 73 8.09 -8.55 -13.88
C LYS A 73 6.74 -9.14 -13.45
N LEU A 74 6.64 -9.48 -12.17
CA LEU A 74 5.42 -9.93 -11.50
C LEU A 74 5.22 -9.02 -10.31
N CYS A 75 3.98 -8.63 -10.05
CA CYS A 75 3.67 -7.84 -8.86
C CYS A 75 2.26 -8.09 -8.36
N VAL A 76 2.06 -7.80 -7.08
CA VAL A 76 0.73 -7.74 -6.48
C VAL A 76 0.56 -6.37 -5.83
N SER A 77 -0.54 -5.71 -6.10
CA SER A 77 -0.84 -4.38 -5.57
C SER A 77 -1.98 -4.43 -4.56
N LEU A 78 -1.82 -3.71 -3.44
CA LEU A 78 -2.92 -3.33 -2.57
C LEU A 78 -3.27 -1.87 -2.85
N THR A 79 -4.50 -1.61 -3.29
CA THR A 79 -5.00 -0.24 -3.50
C THR A 79 -6.01 0.09 -2.42
N PHE A 80 -5.70 1.12 -1.63
CA PHE A 80 -6.57 1.70 -0.62
C PHE A 80 -7.25 2.94 -1.21
N HIS A 81 -8.57 2.89 -1.31
CA HIS A 81 -9.39 3.99 -1.76
C HIS A 81 -10.03 4.69 -0.56
N MET A 82 -9.76 5.96 -0.37
CA MET A 82 -10.35 6.80 0.67
C MET A 82 -11.30 7.81 0.03
N ASP A 83 -12.55 7.83 0.46
CA ASP A 83 -13.48 8.88 0.03
C ASP A 83 -13.07 10.25 0.61
N LYS A 84 -13.44 11.34 -0.06
CA LYS A 84 -13.27 12.73 0.42
C LYS A 84 -13.92 13.01 1.78
N GLN A 85 -14.87 12.19 2.23
CA GLN A 85 -15.51 12.33 3.54
C GLN A 85 -14.83 11.53 4.66
N ALA A 86 -13.87 10.67 4.34
CA ALA A 86 -13.12 9.95 5.35
C ALA A 86 -12.30 10.92 6.21
N ASP A 87 -12.21 10.66 7.51
CA ASP A 87 -11.24 11.35 8.37
C ASP A 87 -9.83 10.95 7.90
N PRO A 88 -9.04 11.91 7.36
CA PRO A 88 -7.76 11.58 6.75
C PRO A 88 -6.74 11.08 7.77
N VAL A 89 -6.77 11.52 9.03
CA VAL A 89 -5.80 11.07 10.04
C VAL A 89 -6.09 9.62 10.41
N TRP A 90 -7.36 9.31 10.65
CA TRP A 90 -7.78 7.97 11.00
C TRP A 90 -7.61 6.97 9.85
N ALA A 91 -8.05 7.33 8.64
CA ALA A 91 -7.97 6.45 7.48
C ALA A 91 -6.51 6.18 7.05
N VAL A 92 -5.66 7.21 7.05
CA VAL A 92 -4.22 7.03 6.75
C VAL A 92 -3.53 6.20 7.81
N GLY A 93 -3.82 6.41 9.10
CA GLY A 93 -3.30 5.57 10.18
C GLY A 93 -3.64 4.09 9.99
N GLY A 94 -4.92 3.80 9.74
CA GLY A 94 -5.37 2.42 9.49
C GLY A 94 -4.77 1.79 8.23
N MET A 95 -4.56 2.56 7.17
CA MET A 95 -3.88 2.10 5.95
C MET A 95 -2.41 1.78 6.23
N LEU A 96 -1.71 2.64 6.97
CA LEU A 96 -0.30 2.43 7.31
C LEU A 96 -0.09 1.25 8.26
N ASP A 97 -1.05 0.94 9.14
CA ASP A 97 -1.03 -0.29 9.93
C ASP A 97 -1.02 -1.54 9.02
N VAL A 98 -1.86 -1.53 7.97
CA VAL A 98 -1.91 -2.61 6.99
C VAL A 98 -0.60 -2.69 6.19
N VAL A 99 -0.09 -1.56 5.71
CA VAL A 99 1.18 -1.50 4.98
C VAL A 99 2.34 -1.98 5.85
N GLY A 100 2.43 -1.52 7.09
CA GLY A 100 3.44 -1.95 8.08
C GLY A 100 3.41 -3.45 8.31
N ARG A 101 2.22 -4.03 8.49
CA ARG A 101 2.05 -5.47 8.65
C ARG A 101 2.51 -6.25 7.42
N VAL A 102 2.15 -5.81 6.22
CA VAL A 102 2.58 -6.45 4.97
C VAL A 102 4.10 -6.41 4.84
N LEU A 103 4.73 -5.25 5.05
CA LEU A 103 6.17 -5.10 4.95
C LEU A 103 6.91 -5.90 6.03
N HIS A 104 6.41 -5.94 7.27
CA HIS A 104 7.06 -6.71 8.35
C HIS A 104 6.99 -8.23 8.13
N THR A 105 5.89 -8.71 7.53
CA THR A 105 5.63 -10.16 7.38
C THR A 105 6.16 -10.77 6.09
N GLY A 106 6.80 -10.00 5.21
CA GLY A 106 7.42 -10.60 4.03
C GLY A 106 8.50 -9.79 3.36
N PRO A 107 9.31 -10.46 2.54
CA PRO A 107 10.60 -9.96 2.07
C PRO A 107 10.53 -9.16 0.77
N GLU A 108 9.34 -8.96 0.19
CA GLU A 108 9.19 -8.45 -1.18
C GLU A 108 9.72 -7.02 -1.34
N ASP A 109 10.44 -6.70 -2.42
CA ASP A 109 10.64 -5.29 -2.75
C ASP A 109 9.28 -4.60 -2.96
N ALA A 110 9.17 -3.35 -2.51
CA ALA A 110 7.87 -2.70 -2.41
C ALA A 110 7.92 -1.20 -2.74
N THR A 111 6.79 -0.65 -3.18
CA THR A 111 6.58 0.80 -3.28
C THR A 111 5.22 1.18 -2.74
N LEU A 112 5.14 2.30 -2.03
CA LEU A 112 3.88 2.95 -1.66
C LEU A 112 3.77 4.26 -2.44
N VAL A 113 2.71 4.38 -3.23
CA VAL A 113 2.44 5.51 -4.11
C VAL A 113 1.12 6.17 -3.75
N LEU A 114 1.13 7.49 -3.61
CA LEU A 114 -0.05 8.33 -3.45
C LEU A 114 -0.54 8.80 -4.81
N ASN A 115 -1.84 8.65 -5.08
CA ASN A 115 -2.58 9.09 -6.27
C ASN A 115 -1.93 8.71 -7.61
N GLY A 116 -1.13 7.63 -7.61
CA GLY A 116 -0.47 7.12 -8.80
C GLY A 116 0.76 7.91 -9.28
N ASP A 117 1.12 9.02 -8.64
CA ASP A 117 2.17 9.93 -9.15
C ASP A 117 3.23 10.31 -8.10
N ARG A 118 2.99 10.06 -6.81
CA ARG A 118 3.89 10.48 -5.72
C ARG A 118 4.41 9.28 -4.95
N LEU A 119 5.72 9.04 -5.01
CA LEU A 119 6.37 8.04 -4.18
C LEU A 119 6.37 8.51 -2.72
N LEU A 120 5.88 7.67 -1.82
CA LEU A 120 5.95 7.90 -0.36
C LEU A 120 7.01 7.02 0.29
N LEU A 121 7.15 5.79 -0.20
CA LEU A 121 8.08 4.80 0.34
C LEU A 121 8.50 3.84 -0.74
N HIS A 122 9.74 3.38 -0.67
CA HIS A 122 10.15 2.17 -1.37
C HIS A 122 11.00 1.28 -0.45
N ARG A 123 10.92 -0.02 -0.70
CA ARG A 123 11.81 -1.04 -0.14
C ARG A 123 12.53 -1.73 -1.28
N ALA A 124 13.85 -1.75 -1.24
CA ALA A 124 14.68 -2.43 -2.21
C ALA A 124 15.82 -3.17 -1.50
N GLY A 125 15.93 -4.48 -1.72
CA GLY A 125 16.97 -5.31 -1.07
C GLY A 125 16.87 -5.30 0.45
N GLY A 126 15.65 -5.22 0.98
CA GLY A 126 15.38 -5.15 2.42
C GLY A 126 15.54 -3.76 3.07
N ALA A 127 16.16 -2.79 2.38
CA ALA A 127 16.28 -1.43 2.87
C ALA A 127 15.02 -0.61 2.56
N LEU A 128 14.44 0.03 3.57
CA LEU A 128 13.24 0.85 3.46
C LEU A 128 13.62 2.34 3.47
N VAL A 129 13.19 3.06 2.44
CA VAL A 129 13.46 4.50 2.28
C VAL A 129 12.14 5.23 2.11
N ARG A 130 11.92 6.21 2.99
CA ARG A 130 10.78 7.12 2.96
C ARG A 130 11.12 8.35 2.12
N HIS A 131 10.10 8.87 1.45
CA HIS A 131 10.13 10.11 0.67
C HIS A 131 9.11 11.07 1.26
N ARG A 132 9.27 12.37 1.00
CA ARG A 132 8.33 13.42 1.38
C ARG A 132 8.11 13.50 2.89
N ALA A 133 9.18 13.80 3.64
CA ALA A 133 9.17 13.87 5.10
C ALA A 133 7.94 14.62 5.67
N SER A 134 7.58 15.76 5.08
CA SER A 134 6.42 16.56 5.51
C SER A 134 5.06 15.83 5.42
N TRP A 135 4.91 14.86 4.52
CA TRP A 135 3.71 14.01 4.47
C TRP A 135 3.65 13.10 5.69
N TRP A 136 4.77 12.45 6.05
CA TRP A 136 4.85 11.58 7.23
C TRP A 136 4.65 12.37 8.53
N ASP A 137 5.25 13.56 8.62
CA ASP A 137 5.14 14.45 9.78
C ASP A 137 3.68 14.91 9.98
N ASN A 138 2.96 15.21 8.90
CA ASN A 138 1.56 15.65 8.95
C ASN A 138 0.62 14.60 9.59
N TYR A 139 0.96 13.31 9.48
CA TYR A 139 0.17 12.23 10.06
C TYR A 139 0.75 11.69 11.38
N GLY A 140 1.92 12.17 11.83
CA GLY A 140 2.53 11.74 13.10
C GLY A 140 2.98 10.26 13.11
N VAL A 141 3.26 9.70 11.93
CA VAL A 141 3.52 8.25 11.69
C VAL A 141 4.97 7.99 11.30
N GLY A 142 5.86 8.96 11.54
CA GLY A 142 7.26 8.90 11.13
C GLY A 142 8.03 7.69 11.68
N ASP A 143 7.64 7.18 12.85
CA ASP A 143 8.34 6.10 13.52
C ASP A 143 7.77 4.70 13.21
N MET A 144 6.65 4.60 12.47
CA MET A 144 6.00 3.30 12.20
C MET A 144 6.83 2.33 11.35
N PHE A 145 7.79 2.84 10.58
CA PHE A 145 8.58 2.07 9.61
C PHE A 145 10.08 2.07 9.94
N THR A 146 10.46 2.26 11.20
CA THR A 146 11.86 2.13 11.63
C THR A 146 12.26 0.66 11.65
N GLY A 147 13.11 0.27 10.70
CA GLY A 147 13.86 -0.98 10.67
C GLY A 147 15.34 -0.70 10.64
#